data_AF-A0A0A8E6V3-F1
#
_entry.id   AF-A0A0A8E6V3-F1
#
_cell.length_a   1.000
_cell.length_b   1.000
_cell.length_c   1.000
_cell.angle_alpha   90.00
_cell.angle_beta   90.00
_cell.angle_gamma   90.00
#
_symmetry.space_group_name_H-M   'P 1'
#
loop_
_entity.id
_entity.type
_entity.pdbx_description
1 polymer ?
#
loop_
_entity_poly.entity_id
_entity_poly.type
_entity_poly.pdbx_seq_one_letter_code
_entity_poly.pdbx_strand_id
1 'polypeptide(L)'
;MGKTIGKAKFCIILKAVFFFSFFLLVSCFQIDLNMNSNYNKAKNSVTSVNKKSFVFQSVMTGLPKSQKKPATKFVGMLTYEEIENLKVGQINEEEYFGFEEVLVKFFNTLDAEVEFKKKEQLFMNLRRKIELVNSKINLGINEDKEYISQKKSEIKIKQPVFEDESDRSFYKEQIELFESDKDLKKFLEKKNKYLFIEENFIKEQKQWNPVIKLIFQLNMARFHLDFIEITQQITKNIIIAIIDYVINLEATKKTEQKLTSEINNLSEQKSKIGLEIKKEKENIQLKLQEKDKLNEETYKKIEKISQKIVEKKVSLEELKQKNSQILRLDVKKIIDFLASFFDPILHYSIKSDYVFQNEINLRVNNQLAFSKFFEFFTKNLKKKLKKYNLESPFSIMGEKKRIIIEKYFIPII
;
A
#
# COMPACT_ATOMS: atom_id res chain seq x y z
N MET A 1 4.72 12.58 -69.66
CA MET A 1 4.48 13.29 -68.39
C MET A 1 3.35 12.61 -67.66
N GLY A 2 3.62 11.95 -66.54
CA GLY A 2 2.58 11.22 -65.81
C GLY A 2 3.19 10.15 -64.92
N LYS A 3 3.66 10.54 -63.73
CA LYS A 3 4.01 9.64 -62.61
C LYS A 3 4.48 10.44 -61.38
N THR A 4 3.63 11.28 -60.80
CA THR A 4 3.95 11.97 -59.53
C THR A 4 2.75 12.24 -58.60
N ILE A 5 1.59 11.62 -58.84
CA ILE A 5 0.39 11.87 -58.00
C ILE A 5 0.10 10.71 -57.02
N GLY A 6 0.73 9.53 -57.19
CA GLY A 6 0.47 8.35 -56.36
C GLY A 6 1.20 8.28 -55.00
N LYS A 7 2.40 8.85 -54.88
CA LYS A 7 3.22 8.72 -53.66
C LYS A 7 2.83 9.70 -52.53
N ALA A 8 2.38 10.91 -52.88
CA ALA A 8 1.95 11.90 -51.88
C ALA A 8 0.64 11.50 -51.18
N LYS A 9 -0.32 10.92 -51.92
CA LYS A 9 -1.59 10.44 -51.34
C LYS A 9 -1.40 9.21 -50.45
N PHE A 10 -0.48 8.31 -50.79
CA PHE A 10 -0.20 7.11 -50.00
C PHE A 10 0.50 7.45 -48.66
N CYS A 11 1.44 8.40 -48.64
CA CYS A 11 2.09 8.85 -47.41
C CYS A 11 1.16 9.63 -46.45
N ILE A 12 0.17 10.36 -46.99
CA ILE A 12 -0.83 11.06 -46.17
C ILE A 12 -1.80 10.06 -45.53
N ILE A 13 -2.21 9.01 -46.26
CA ILE A 13 -3.06 7.94 -45.71
C ILE A 13 -2.30 7.13 -44.65
N LEU A 14 -1.01 6.82 -44.85
CA LEU A 14 -0.20 6.10 -43.87
C LEU A 14 0.03 6.91 -42.58
N LYS A 15 0.23 8.24 -42.70
CA LYS A 15 0.30 9.14 -41.53
C LYS A 15 -1.05 9.28 -40.83
N ALA A 16 -2.16 9.32 -41.57
CA ALA A 16 -3.50 9.40 -40.98
C ALA A 16 -3.85 8.12 -40.18
N VAL A 17 -3.46 6.93 -40.65
CA VAL A 17 -3.68 5.66 -39.93
C VAL A 17 -2.81 5.55 -38.67
N PHE A 18 -1.59 6.09 -38.69
CA PHE A 18 -0.74 6.16 -37.49
C PHE A 18 -1.24 7.18 -36.46
N PHE A 19 -1.78 8.34 -36.89
CA PHE A 19 -2.33 9.33 -35.96
C PHE A 19 -3.69 8.92 -35.37
N PHE A 20 -4.55 8.22 -36.13
CA PHE A 20 -5.84 7.76 -35.60
C PHE A 20 -5.69 6.66 -34.55
N SER A 21 -4.65 5.82 -34.67
CA SER A 21 -4.31 4.79 -33.67
C SER A 21 -3.68 5.38 -32.41
N PHE A 22 -3.02 6.54 -32.52
CA PHE A 22 -2.39 7.24 -31.41
C PHE A 22 -3.40 8.08 -30.61
N PHE A 23 -4.44 8.62 -31.26
CA PHE A 23 -5.52 9.35 -30.59
C PHE A 23 -6.50 8.45 -29.82
N LEU A 24 -6.50 7.14 -30.04
CA LEU A 24 -7.31 6.18 -29.28
C LEU A 24 -6.60 5.59 -28.05
N LEU A 25 -5.33 5.94 -27.82
CA LEU A 25 -4.53 5.42 -26.70
C LEU A 25 -4.20 6.46 -25.61
N VAL A 26 -4.66 7.71 -25.76
CA VAL A 26 -4.38 8.80 -24.82
C VAL A 26 -5.68 9.48 -24.39
N SER A 27 -6.51 8.75 -23.66
CA SER A 27 -7.53 9.30 -22.74
C SER A 27 -8.35 8.16 -22.13
N CYS A 28 -7.86 7.52 -21.06
CA CYS A 28 -8.69 6.60 -20.25
C CYS A 28 -9.46 7.34 -19.15
N PHE A 29 -10.05 8.48 -19.51
CA PHE A 29 -11.26 9.00 -18.89
C PHE A 29 -12.24 9.33 -20.00
N GLN A 30 -13.09 8.36 -20.36
CA GLN A 30 -14.32 8.67 -21.07
C GLN A 30 -15.42 8.70 -20.02
N ILE A 31 -15.65 9.89 -19.45
CA ILE A 31 -16.96 10.17 -18.85
C ILE A 31 -17.94 10.09 -20.01
N ASP A 32 -18.93 9.22 -19.91
CA ASP A 32 -19.96 9.00 -20.93
C ASP A 32 -20.89 10.23 -20.97
N LEU A 33 -20.39 11.35 -21.49
CA LEU A 33 -21.10 12.59 -21.75
C LEU A 33 -21.63 12.61 -23.19
N ASN A 34 -22.26 11.52 -23.62
CA ASN A 34 -23.10 11.52 -24.82
C ASN A 34 -24.57 11.25 -24.46
N MET A 35 -25.09 12.05 -23.53
CA MET A 35 -26.53 12.30 -23.44
C MET A 35 -26.90 13.48 -24.36
N ASN A 36 -27.05 13.19 -25.65
CA ASN A 36 -28.13 13.67 -26.53
C ASN A 36 -27.72 13.61 -28.01
N SER A 37 -28.14 12.55 -28.69
CA SER A 37 -28.79 12.58 -30.01
C SER A 37 -28.61 11.23 -30.69
N ASN A 38 -29.64 10.38 -30.63
CA ASN A 38 -30.07 9.52 -31.74
C ASN A 38 -31.27 8.67 -31.30
N TYR A 39 -32.44 9.31 -31.30
CA TYR A 39 -33.69 8.60 -31.55
C TYR A 39 -33.68 8.12 -33.00
N ASN A 40 -33.03 7.00 -33.28
CA ASN A 40 -33.22 6.30 -34.54
C ASN A 40 -34.11 5.08 -34.27
N LYS A 41 -35.32 5.15 -34.84
CA LYS A 41 -36.31 4.08 -34.93
C LYS A 41 -35.62 2.79 -35.42
N ALA A 42 -35.41 1.84 -34.51
CA ALA A 42 -35.09 0.47 -34.90
C ALA A 42 -36.37 -0.17 -35.45
N LYS A 43 -36.41 -0.35 -36.77
CA LYS A 43 -37.39 -1.22 -37.44
C LYS A 43 -37.20 -2.65 -36.94
N ASN A 44 -38.31 -3.26 -36.53
CA ASN A 44 -38.42 -4.64 -36.13
C ASN A 44 -37.85 -5.59 -37.21
N SER A 45 -36.84 -6.37 -36.84
CA SER A 45 -36.64 -7.70 -37.40
C SER A 45 -36.64 -8.68 -36.24
N VAL A 46 -37.67 -9.52 -36.22
CA VAL A 46 -37.83 -10.60 -35.27
C VAL A 46 -36.88 -11.71 -35.70
N THR A 47 -35.88 -11.99 -34.89
CA THR A 47 -35.08 -13.21 -34.97
C THR A 47 -34.86 -13.73 -33.57
N SER A 48 -35.44 -14.92 -33.33
CA SER A 48 -35.19 -15.88 -32.25
C SER A 48 -34.87 -15.32 -30.86
N VAL A 49 -35.74 -15.64 -29.89
CA VAL A 49 -35.51 -15.49 -28.44
C VAL A 49 -34.35 -16.40 -28.01
N ASN A 50 -33.12 -16.01 -28.35
CA ASN A 50 -31.99 -16.33 -27.50
C ASN A 50 -32.17 -15.47 -26.25
N LYS A 51 -32.43 -16.10 -25.10
CA LYS A 51 -32.34 -15.43 -23.79
C LYS A 51 -31.00 -14.70 -23.78
N LYS A 52 -31.01 -13.39 -24.01
CA LYS A 52 -29.80 -12.57 -23.91
C LYS A 52 -29.28 -12.80 -22.50
N SER A 53 -28.08 -13.39 -22.39
CA SER A 53 -27.39 -13.52 -21.12
C SER A 53 -27.37 -12.14 -20.47
N PHE A 54 -27.74 -12.04 -19.19
CA PHE A 54 -27.69 -10.79 -18.46
C PHE A 54 -26.26 -10.23 -18.51
N VAL A 55 -26.09 -9.02 -19.07
CA VAL A 55 -24.80 -8.31 -19.13
C VAL A 55 -24.94 -7.05 -18.28
N PHE A 56 -24.26 -7.03 -17.13
CA PHE A 56 -24.30 -5.90 -16.21
C PHE A 56 -23.39 -4.76 -16.68
N GLN A 57 -23.92 -3.53 -16.74
CA GLN A 57 -23.16 -2.35 -17.16
C GLN A 57 -22.66 -1.54 -15.95
N SER A 58 -21.42 -1.79 -15.53
CA SER A 58 -20.75 -1.13 -14.40
C SER A 58 -20.70 0.41 -14.50
N VAL A 59 -20.60 1.07 -13.35
CA VAL A 59 -20.52 2.53 -13.20
C VAL A 59 -19.20 3.13 -13.65
N MET A 60 -18.07 2.44 -13.55
CA MET A 60 -16.83 2.89 -14.19
C MET A 60 -16.18 1.74 -14.94
N THR A 61 -15.66 2.07 -16.12
CA THR A 61 -14.87 1.17 -16.94
C THR A 61 -13.40 1.31 -16.53
N GLY A 62 -12.76 0.20 -16.18
CA GLY A 62 -11.30 0.18 -16.00
C GLY A 62 -10.58 -0.39 -17.22
N LEU A 63 -9.26 -0.50 -17.12
CA LEU A 63 -8.30 -0.80 -18.20
C LEU A 63 -8.35 -2.26 -18.70
N PRO A 64 -8.85 -2.62 -19.91
CA PRO A 64 -9.13 -3.99 -20.38
C PRO A 64 -8.21 -5.14 -19.88
N LYS A 65 -8.73 -6.36 -19.66
CA LYS A 65 -8.00 -7.50 -19.03
C LYS A 65 -6.63 -7.80 -19.67
N SER A 66 -6.50 -7.43 -20.95
CA SER A 66 -5.31 -7.57 -21.78
C SER A 66 -4.29 -6.43 -21.65
N GLN A 67 -4.61 -5.37 -20.91
CA GLN A 67 -3.71 -4.26 -20.69
C GLN A 67 -2.63 -4.72 -19.72
N LYS A 68 -1.39 -4.71 -20.20
CA LYS A 68 -0.23 -5.14 -19.40
C LYS A 68 -0.24 -4.41 -18.06
N LYS A 69 0.01 -5.14 -16.96
CA LYS A 69 0.30 -4.55 -15.65
C LYS A 69 1.26 -3.38 -15.89
N PRO A 70 1.05 -2.19 -15.30
CA PRO A 70 1.94 -1.06 -15.50
C PRO A 70 3.37 -1.52 -15.20
N ALA A 71 4.21 -1.62 -16.22
CA ALA A 71 5.60 -1.94 -16.03
C ALA A 71 6.23 -0.69 -15.42
N THR A 72 6.72 -0.80 -14.19
CA THR A 72 7.39 0.33 -13.54
C THR A 72 8.68 0.60 -14.28
N LYS A 73 8.89 1.82 -14.79
CA LYS A 73 10.19 2.24 -15.34
C LYS A 73 11.29 2.33 -14.27
N PHE A 74 10.91 2.30 -13.00
CA PHE A 74 11.80 2.44 -11.86
C PHE A 74 12.51 1.12 -11.57
N VAL A 75 13.84 1.17 -11.58
CA VAL A 75 14.72 0.03 -11.28
C VAL A 75 15.83 0.49 -10.34
N GLY A 76 16.49 -0.47 -9.70
CA GLY A 76 17.61 -0.19 -8.80
C GLY A 76 17.18 0.18 -7.37
N MET A 77 18.18 0.48 -6.54
CA MET A 77 18.04 0.91 -5.16
C MET A 77 17.99 2.44 -5.07
N LEU A 78 17.54 2.96 -3.93
CA LEU A 78 17.67 4.38 -3.60
C LEU A 78 19.13 4.78 -3.47
N THR A 79 19.51 5.89 -4.08
CA THR A 79 20.77 6.59 -3.81
C THR A 79 20.54 7.87 -2.99
N TYR A 80 21.60 8.43 -2.41
CA TYR A 80 21.53 9.72 -1.70
C TYR A 80 21.02 10.83 -2.60
N GLU A 81 21.60 10.94 -3.81
CA GLU A 81 21.22 11.95 -4.81
C GLU A 81 19.76 11.80 -5.22
N GLU A 82 19.28 10.57 -5.40
CA GLU A 82 17.87 10.32 -5.71
C GLU A 82 16.97 10.79 -4.57
N ILE A 83 17.30 10.47 -3.31
CA ILE A 83 16.53 10.89 -2.14
C ILE A 83 16.50 12.41 -2.02
N GLU A 84 17.63 13.08 -2.19
CA GLU A 84 17.72 14.55 -2.14
C GLU A 84 16.86 15.20 -3.21
N ASN A 85 16.83 14.62 -4.41
CA ASN A 85 16.08 15.12 -5.57
C ASN A 85 14.63 14.60 -5.66
N LEU A 86 14.15 13.80 -4.69
CA LEU A 86 12.76 13.32 -4.68
C LEU A 86 11.77 14.50 -4.68
N LYS A 87 10.88 14.52 -5.68
CA LYS A 87 9.84 15.55 -5.89
C LYS A 87 8.43 15.08 -5.52
N VAL A 88 8.31 14.22 -4.51
CA VAL A 88 7.00 13.66 -4.13
C VAL A 88 6.09 14.75 -3.57
N GLY A 89 4.84 14.80 -4.03
CA GLY A 89 3.83 15.77 -3.56
C GLY A 89 4.14 17.22 -3.93
N GLN A 90 5.11 17.48 -4.81
CA GLN A 90 5.35 18.81 -5.37
C GLN A 90 4.49 19.01 -6.61
N ILE A 91 3.73 20.09 -6.63
CA ILE A 91 3.06 20.61 -7.82
C ILE A 91 4.05 21.59 -8.43
N ASN A 92 4.76 21.14 -9.47
CA ASN A 92 5.34 22.08 -10.41
C ASN A 92 4.35 22.24 -11.57
N GLU A 93 4.34 23.39 -12.24
CA GLU A 93 3.44 23.70 -13.38
C GLU A 93 3.55 22.69 -14.55
N GLU A 94 4.50 21.76 -14.48
CA GLU A 94 4.79 20.78 -15.52
C GLU A 94 4.54 19.31 -15.12
N GLU A 95 4.37 18.92 -13.84
CA GLU A 95 4.03 17.52 -13.45
C GLU A 95 3.83 17.34 -11.92
N TYR A 96 2.91 16.45 -11.53
CA TYR A 96 2.79 15.92 -10.15
C TYR A 96 3.49 14.55 -10.03
N PHE A 97 4.23 14.33 -8.93
CA PHE A 97 4.90 13.05 -8.66
C PHE A 97 4.31 12.34 -7.44
N GLY A 98 3.64 11.21 -7.67
CA GLY A 98 3.19 10.29 -6.63
C GLY A 98 4.30 9.39 -6.04
N PHE A 99 3.92 8.58 -5.06
CA PHE A 99 4.83 7.69 -4.31
C PHE A 99 5.30 6.45 -5.08
N GLU A 100 4.90 6.24 -6.34
CA GLU A 100 5.22 5.01 -7.08
C GLU A 100 6.73 4.73 -7.15
N GLU A 101 7.55 5.72 -7.49
CA GLU A 101 9.00 5.55 -7.56
C GLU A 101 9.62 5.25 -6.19
N VAL A 102 9.21 6.02 -5.17
CA VAL A 102 9.68 5.85 -3.79
C VAL A 102 9.37 4.44 -3.31
N LEU A 103 8.14 3.98 -3.55
CA LEU A 103 7.69 2.64 -3.18
C LEU A 103 8.56 1.55 -3.82
N VAL A 104 8.76 1.60 -5.15
CA VAL A 104 9.55 0.58 -5.86
C VAL A 104 10.98 0.55 -5.36
N LYS A 105 11.66 1.70 -5.34
CA LYS A 105 13.07 1.79 -4.94
C LYS A 105 13.25 1.50 -3.45
N PHE A 106 12.28 1.85 -2.60
CA PHE A 106 12.28 1.47 -1.19
C PHE A 106 12.31 -0.05 -1.02
N PHE A 107 11.39 -0.79 -1.66
CA PHE A 107 11.37 -2.24 -1.54
C PHE A 107 12.59 -2.90 -2.18
N ASN A 108 13.09 -2.39 -3.31
CA ASN A 108 14.36 -2.87 -3.88
C ASN A 108 15.52 -2.67 -2.91
N THR A 109 15.58 -1.53 -2.22
CA THR A 109 16.61 -1.25 -1.20
C THR A 109 16.44 -2.14 0.03
N LEU A 110 15.20 -2.42 0.42
CA LEU A 110 14.88 -3.32 1.53
C LEU A 110 15.37 -4.74 1.25
N ASP A 111 15.15 -5.24 0.03
CA ASP A 111 15.49 -6.61 -0.37
C ASP A 111 16.96 -6.78 -0.79
N ALA A 112 17.69 -5.69 -1.05
CA ALA A 112 19.07 -5.76 -1.50
C ALA A 112 20.05 -6.27 -0.43
N GLU A 113 21.02 -7.08 -0.87
CA GLU A 113 22.13 -7.61 -0.07
C GLU A 113 23.26 -6.57 0.11
N VAL A 114 22.94 -5.48 0.79
CA VAL A 114 23.89 -4.41 1.14
C VAL A 114 24.11 -4.35 2.64
N GLU A 115 25.29 -3.86 3.05
CA GLU A 115 25.62 -3.63 4.45
C GLU A 115 24.51 -2.81 5.14
N PHE A 116 24.03 -3.30 6.29
CA PHE A 116 22.93 -2.66 7.00
C PHE A 116 23.20 -1.19 7.29
N LYS A 117 24.44 -0.81 7.62
CA LYS A 117 24.80 0.59 7.91
C LYS A 117 24.49 1.52 6.74
N LYS A 118 24.75 1.09 5.50
CA LYS A 118 24.39 1.86 4.29
C LYS A 118 22.88 1.93 4.12
N LYS A 119 22.18 0.81 4.30
CA LYS A 119 20.72 0.72 4.22
C LYS A 119 20.02 1.62 5.25
N GLU A 120 20.52 1.62 6.48
CA GLU A 120 20.07 2.45 7.59
C GLU A 120 20.19 3.94 7.27
N GLN A 121 21.33 4.38 6.73
CA GLN A 121 21.51 5.78 6.34
C GLN A 121 20.54 6.20 5.22
N LEU A 122 20.37 5.36 4.18
CA LEU A 122 19.40 5.61 3.12
C LEU A 122 17.97 5.68 3.66
N PHE A 123 17.58 4.78 4.55
CA PHE A 123 16.26 4.77 5.16
C PHE A 123 16.00 5.98 6.05
N MET A 124 16.98 6.39 6.86
CA MET A 124 16.85 7.59 7.69
C MET A 124 16.70 8.86 6.85
N ASN A 125 17.46 8.96 5.75
CA ASN A 125 17.35 10.08 4.82
C ASN A 125 16.01 10.07 4.09
N LEU A 126 15.58 8.90 3.60
CA LEU A 126 14.28 8.76 2.94
C LEU A 126 13.15 9.15 3.90
N ARG A 127 13.16 8.61 5.12
CA ARG A 127 12.18 8.93 6.17
C ARG A 127 12.05 10.43 6.37
N ARG A 128 13.18 11.12 6.61
CA ARG A 128 13.20 12.58 6.80
C ARG A 128 12.66 13.33 5.58
N LYS A 129 13.03 12.89 4.36
CA LYS A 129 12.56 13.52 3.12
C LYS A 129 11.05 13.37 2.95
N ILE A 130 10.51 12.17 3.12
CA ILE A 130 9.09 11.89 2.88
C ILE A 130 8.18 12.37 4.01
N GLU A 131 8.67 12.44 5.26
CA GLU A 131 7.91 13.01 6.39
C GLU A 131 7.45 14.45 6.12
N LEU A 132 8.28 15.23 5.42
CA LEU A 132 8.04 16.63 5.08
C LEU A 132 7.16 16.81 3.82
N VAL A 133 6.82 15.73 3.11
CA VAL A 133 6.01 15.80 1.90
C VAL A 133 4.56 16.12 2.26
N ASN A 134 4.06 17.21 1.67
CA ASN A 134 2.64 17.53 1.64
C ASN A 134 1.98 16.73 0.51
N SER A 135 1.09 15.80 0.86
CA SER A 135 0.41 14.95 -0.12
C SER A 135 -0.74 15.66 -0.84
N LYS A 136 -1.08 16.89 -0.44
CA LYS A 136 -2.18 17.66 -1.01
C LYS A 136 -1.95 17.93 -2.50
N ILE A 137 -2.92 17.54 -3.32
CA ILE A 137 -2.94 17.80 -4.75
C ILE A 137 -3.59 19.16 -4.95
N ASN A 138 -2.90 20.04 -5.66
CA ASN A 138 -3.45 21.32 -6.10
C ASN A 138 -3.03 21.46 -7.55
N LEU A 139 -3.96 21.24 -8.48
CA LEU A 139 -3.69 21.20 -9.92
C LEU A 139 -3.49 22.60 -10.54
N GLY A 140 -3.37 23.64 -9.70
CA GLY A 140 -3.41 25.02 -10.16
C GLY A 140 -4.82 25.44 -10.56
N ILE A 141 -5.11 26.74 -10.43
CA ILE A 141 -6.45 27.34 -10.59
C ILE A 141 -7.05 27.13 -12.01
N ASN A 142 -6.24 26.69 -12.99
CA ASN A 142 -6.67 26.48 -14.38
C ASN A 142 -7.02 25.02 -14.74
N GLU A 143 -6.38 24.01 -14.15
CA GLU A 143 -6.71 22.58 -14.40
C GLU A 143 -7.74 22.02 -13.41
N ASP A 144 -7.97 22.73 -12.30
CA ASP A 144 -9.11 22.49 -11.43
C ASP A 144 -10.46 22.59 -12.17
N LYS A 145 -10.53 23.11 -13.41
CA LYS A 145 -11.77 23.14 -14.20
C LYS A 145 -12.14 21.78 -14.80
N GLU A 146 -11.19 20.88 -15.05
CA GLU A 146 -11.49 19.50 -15.49
C GLU A 146 -11.89 18.59 -14.31
N TYR A 147 -11.31 18.83 -13.12
CA TYR A 147 -11.59 18.03 -11.92
C TYR A 147 -12.65 18.64 -10.99
N ILE A 148 -12.88 19.96 -11.03
CA ILE A 148 -13.81 20.70 -10.16
C ILE A 148 -14.48 21.86 -10.93
N SER A 149 -15.69 21.59 -11.41
CA SER A 149 -16.78 22.57 -11.41
C SER A 149 -18.07 21.84 -11.02
N GLN A 150 -18.09 21.27 -9.81
CA GLN A 150 -19.19 20.42 -9.33
C GLN A 150 -20.26 21.16 -8.52
N LYS A 151 -20.36 22.47 -8.74
CA LYS A 151 -21.65 23.16 -8.73
C LYS A 151 -21.77 23.89 -10.06
N LYS A 152 -21.84 23.17 -11.18
CA LYS A 152 -22.57 23.73 -12.31
C LYS A 152 -24.03 23.73 -11.89
N SER A 153 -24.51 24.89 -11.46
CA SER A 153 -25.93 25.21 -11.19
C SER A 153 -26.86 24.83 -12.36
N GLU A 154 -26.30 24.42 -13.51
CA GLU A 154 -26.98 24.06 -14.74
C GLU A 154 -27.34 22.57 -14.88
N ILE A 155 -26.75 21.64 -14.12
CA ILE A 155 -27.09 20.21 -14.23
C ILE A 155 -28.43 19.95 -13.52
N LYS A 156 -29.54 20.07 -14.27
CA LYS A 156 -30.87 19.71 -13.80
C LYS A 156 -31.06 18.20 -13.85
N ILE A 157 -30.95 17.54 -12.70
CA ILE A 157 -31.24 16.11 -12.56
C ILE A 157 -32.77 15.93 -12.53
N LYS A 158 -33.32 15.24 -13.53
CA LYS A 158 -34.73 14.82 -13.51
C LYS A 158 -34.89 13.69 -12.50
N GLN A 159 -35.78 13.89 -11.53
CA GLN A 159 -36.11 12.87 -10.53
C GLN A 159 -36.57 11.58 -11.23
N PRO A 160 -35.89 10.44 -11.02
CA PRO A 160 -36.29 9.19 -11.62
C PRO A 160 -37.52 8.61 -10.89
N VAL A 161 -38.26 7.77 -11.58
CA VAL A 161 -39.35 6.98 -10.97
C VAL A 161 -38.74 5.71 -10.41
N PHE A 162 -39.05 5.40 -9.15
CA PHE A 162 -38.57 4.19 -8.47
C PHE A 162 -39.69 3.18 -8.32
N GLU A 163 -39.44 1.97 -8.81
CA GLU A 163 -40.28 0.78 -8.55
C GLU A 163 -39.82 0.04 -7.28
N ASP A 164 -38.57 0.27 -6.85
CA ASP A 164 -37.91 -0.38 -5.71
C ASP A 164 -37.54 0.65 -4.63
N GLU A 165 -37.92 0.37 -3.38
CA GLU A 165 -37.63 1.21 -2.22
C GLU A 165 -36.13 1.28 -1.92
N SER A 166 -35.37 0.23 -2.22
CA SER A 166 -33.92 0.20 -2.04
C SER A 166 -33.22 1.19 -2.99
N ASP A 167 -33.69 1.29 -4.25
CA ASP A 167 -33.20 2.26 -5.23
C ASP A 167 -33.55 3.69 -4.81
N ARG A 168 -34.75 3.90 -4.30
CA ARG A 168 -35.19 5.19 -3.75
C ARG A 168 -34.30 5.62 -2.58
N SER A 169 -33.99 4.70 -1.67
CA SER A 169 -33.10 4.97 -0.52
C SER A 169 -31.68 5.29 -0.98
N PHE A 170 -31.10 4.47 -1.87
CA PHE A 170 -29.77 4.72 -2.40
C PHE A 170 -29.70 6.07 -3.13
N TYR A 171 -30.68 6.36 -3.98
CA TYR A 171 -30.77 7.64 -4.69
C TYR A 171 -30.79 8.84 -3.74
N LYS A 172 -31.64 8.79 -2.69
CA LYS A 172 -31.73 9.88 -1.70
C LYS A 172 -30.37 10.15 -1.05
N GLU A 173 -29.61 9.11 -0.74
CA GLU A 173 -28.27 9.26 -0.17
C GLU A 173 -27.25 9.80 -1.19
N GLN A 174 -27.34 9.38 -2.46
CA GLN A 174 -26.45 9.89 -3.51
C GLN A 174 -26.74 11.34 -3.90
N ILE A 175 -28.01 11.74 -4.00
CA ILE A 175 -28.38 13.12 -4.32
C ILE A 175 -28.02 14.06 -3.16
N GLU A 176 -28.22 13.63 -1.91
CA GLU A 176 -27.77 14.39 -0.73
C GLU A 176 -26.27 14.66 -0.75
N LEU A 177 -25.46 13.66 -1.13
CA LEU A 177 -24.02 13.81 -1.29
C LEU A 177 -23.67 14.77 -2.44
N PHE A 178 -24.35 14.62 -3.57
CA PHE A 178 -24.13 15.46 -4.74
C PHE A 178 -24.43 16.93 -4.45
N GLU A 179 -25.53 17.21 -3.76
CA GLU A 179 -25.97 18.57 -3.40
C GLU A 179 -25.20 19.18 -2.23
N SER A 180 -24.50 18.38 -1.43
CA SER A 180 -23.71 18.85 -0.28
C SER A 180 -22.47 19.67 -0.65
N ASP A 181 -21.88 20.39 0.31
CA ASP A 181 -20.67 21.22 0.16
C ASP A 181 -19.35 20.43 0.16
N LYS A 182 -19.32 19.22 -0.43
CA LYS A 182 -18.14 18.33 -0.54
C LYS A 182 -17.64 17.87 0.85
N ASP A 183 -18.42 17.03 1.52
CA ASP A 183 -18.02 16.38 2.77
C ASP A 183 -17.46 14.96 2.53
N LEU A 184 -16.13 14.84 2.58
CA LEU A 184 -15.42 13.57 2.38
C LEU A 184 -15.77 12.52 3.43
N LYS A 185 -15.95 12.91 4.69
CA LYS A 185 -16.27 11.96 5.78
C LYS A 185 -17.65 11.36 5.55
N LYS A 186 -18.64 12.21 5.24
CA LYS A 186 -19.99 11.77 4.90
C LYS A 186 -19.99 10.87 3.67
N PHE A 187 -19.20 11.22 2.65
CA PHE A 187 -19.07 10.40 1.46
C PHE A 187 -18.50 9.00 1.75
N LEU A 188 -17.42 8.90 2.54
CA LEU A 188 -16.84 7.63 2.94
C LEU A 188 -17.82 6.79 3.78
N GLU A 189 -18.55 7.39 4.72
CA GLU A 189 -19.58 6.69 5.50
C GLU A 189 -20.66 6.05 4.62
N LYS A 190 -21.18 6.83 3.66
CA LYS A 190 -22.17 6.36 2.69
C LYS A 190 -21.57 5.30 1.76
N LYS A 191 -20.34 5.49 1.27
CA LYS A 191 -19.62 4.49 0.45
C LYS A 191 -19.46 3.18 1.20
N ASN A 192 -19.14 3.21 2.50
CA ASN A 192 -18.99 2.03 3.34
C ASN A 192 -20.27 1.18 3.41
N LYS A 193 -21.45 1.83 3.44
CA LYS A 193 -22.76 1.16 3.43
C LYS A 193 -23.02 0.41 2.12
N TYR A 194 -22.52 0.94 1.01
CA TYR A 194 -22.77 0.44 -0.35
C TYR A 194 -21.56 -0.22 -1.00
N LEU A 195 -20.60 -0.69 -0.20
CA LEU A 195 -19.50 -1.50 -0.70
C LEU A 195 -20.06 -2.70 -1.46
N PHE A 196 -19.65 -2.84 -2.73
CA PHE A 196 -20.05 -3.95 -3.62
C PHE A 196 -21.53 -3.95 -4.00
N ILE A 197 -22.16 -2.77 -4.05
CA ILE A 197 -23.52 -2.61 -4.57
C ILE A 197 -23.71 -3.28 -5.95
N GLU A 198 -22.69 -3.25 -6.82
CA GLU A 198 -22.74 -3.90 -8.13
C GLU A 198 -22.86 -5.43 -8.05
N GLU A 199 -22.32 -6.06 -7.01
CA GLU A 199 -22.46 -7.51 -6.83
C GLU A 199 -23.86 -7.90 -6.39
N ASN A 200 -24.51 -7.06 -5.58
CA ASN A 200 -25.91 -7.26 -5.25
C ASN A 200 -26.75 -7.15 -6.51
N PHE A 201 -26.48 -6.13 -7.34
CA PHE A 201 -27.19 -5.95 -8.61
C PHE A 201 -26.94 -7.10 -9.60
N ILE A 202 -25.72 -7.62 -9.70
CA ILE A 202 -25.40 -8.80 -10.53
C ILE A 202 -26.17 -10.05 -10.03
N LYS A 203 -26.16 -10.31 -8.72
CA LYS A 203 -26.89 -11.45 -8.12
C LYS A 203 -28.39 -11.36 -8.35
N GLU A 204 -28.94 -10.16 -8.25
CA GLU A 204 -30.37 -9.86 -8.45
C GLU A 204 -30.75 -9.76 -9.93
N GLN A 205 -29.78 -9.88 -10.86
CA GLN A 205 -29.96 -9.62 -12.29
C GLN A 205 -30.61 -8.25 -12.56
N LYS A 206 -30.24 -7.26 -11.75
CA LYS A 206 -30.74 -5.88 -11.76
C LYS A 206 -29.77 -4.96 -12.50
N GLN A 207 -30.30 -4.08 -13.34
CA GLN A 207 -29.50 -3.02 -13.97
C GLN A 207 -29.56 -1.73 -13.16
N TRP A 208 -28.55 -0.89 -13.34
CA TRP A 208 -28.57 0.45 -12.80
C TRP A 208 -29.72 1.27 -13.37
N ASN A 209 -30.41 2.02 -12.51
CA ASN A 209 -31.15 3.18 -12.98
C ASN A 209 -30.15 4.22 -13.56
N PRO A 210 -30.33 4.71 -14.79
CA PRO A 210 -29.37 5.62 -15.43
C PRO A 210 -29.09 6.90 -14.64
N VAL A 211 -30.10 7.46 -13.96
CA VAL A 211 -29.96 8.68 -13.16
C VAL A 211 -29.18 8.40 -11.88
N ILE A 212 -29.51 7.30 -11.19
CA ILE A 212 -28.73 6.85 -10.02
C ILE A 212 -27.27 6.64 -10.39
N LYS A 213 -27.03 5.94 -11.51
CA LYS A 213 -25.69 5.66 -12.03
C LYS A 213 -24.90 6.93 -12.23
N LEU A 214 -25.49 7.92 -12.92
CA LEU A 214 -24.86 9.21 -13.20
C LEU A 214 -24.48 9.95 -11.90
N ILE A 215 -25.39 10.05 -10.93
CA ILE A 215 -25.10 10.76 -9.67
C ILE A 215 -23.98 10.07 -8.91
N PHE A 216 -23.98 8.74 -8.87
CA PHE A 216 -22.91 7.98 -8.23
C PHE A 216 -21.56 8.19 -8.93
N GLN A 217 -21.51 8.26 -10.27
CA GLN A 217 -20.29 8.61 -11.02
C GLN A 217 -19.79 10.00 -10.65
N LEU A 218 -20.68 10.98 -10.60
CA LEU A 218 -20.33 12.36 -10.28
C LEU A 218 -19.77 12.47 -8.86
N ASN A 219 -20.38 11.78 -7.90
CA ASN A 219 -19.85 11.69 -6.53
C ASN A 219 -18.48 11.00 -6.47
N MET A 220 -18.25 9.92 -7.22
CA MET A 220 -16.93 9.28 -7.26
C MET A 220 -15.87 10.18 -7.88
N ALA A 221 -16.17 10.87 -8.98
CA ALA A 221 -15.28 11.83 -9.61
C ALA A 221 -14.95 13.01 -8.67
N ARG A 222 -15.95 13.47 -7.90
CA ARG A 222 -15.81 14.56 -6.91
C ARG A 222 -14.70 14.37 -5.91
N PHE A 223 -14.59 13.14 -5.42
CA PHE A 223 -13.67 12.77 -4.35
C PHE A 223 -12.45 12.00 -4.88
N HIS A 224 -12.26 11.93 -6.20
CA HIS A 224 -11.17 11.18 -6.82
C HIS A 224 -9.80 11.61 -6.31
N LEU A 225 -9.52 12.92 -6.33
CA LEU A 225 -8.26 13.47 -5.83
C LEU A 225 -8.10 13.24 -4.32
N ASP A 226 -9.19 13.39 -3.54
CA ASP A 226 -9.17 13.12 -2.11
C ASP A 226 -8.74 11.67 -1.80
N PHE A 227 -9.19 10.69 -2.60
CA PHE A 227 -8.72 9.30 -2.46
C PHE A 227 -7.23 9.13 -2.79
N ILE A 228 -6.72 9.83 -3.80
CA ILE A 228 -5.30 9.80 -4.12
C ILE A 228 -4.49 10.34 -2.95
N GLU A 229 -4.89 11.49 -2.40
CA GLU A 229 -4.22 12.10 -1.25
C GLU A 229 -4.20 11.15 -0.05
N ILE A 230 -5.35 10.54 0.27
CA ILE A 230 -5.46 9.56 1.36
C ILE A 230 -4.54 8.36 1.13
N THR A 231 -4.61 7.75 -0.06
CA THR A 231 -3.84 6.52 -0.35
C THR A 231 -2.33 6.78 -0.37
N GLN A 232 -1.90 7.94 -0.86
CA GLN A 232 -0.50 8.36 -0.79
C GLN A 232 -0.04 8.66 0.64
N GLN A 233 -0.87 9.33 1.44
CA GLN A 233 -0.56 9.59 2.84
C GLN A 233 -0.43 8.28 3.63
N ILE A 234 -1.29 7.29 3.38
CA ILE A 234 -1.19 5.97 4.00
C ILE A 234 0.07 5.24 3.49
N THR A 235 0.35 5.29 2.18
CA THR A 235 1.58 4.71 1.59
C THR A 235 2.83 5.26 2.26
N LYS A 236 2.93 6.58 2.43
CA LYS A 236 4.00 7.26 3.17
C LYS A 236 4.13 6.68 4.58
N ASN A 237 3.03 6.61 5.31
CA ASN A 237 3.01 6.16 6.70
C ASN A 237 3.43 4.68 6.83
N ILE A 238 3.05 3.82 5.89
CA ILE A 238 3.49 2.42 5.84
C ILE A 238 5.01 2.36 5.63
N ILE A 239 5.56 3.09 4.65
CA ILE A 239 7.00 3.11 4.38
C ILE A 239 7.77 3.54 5.62
N ILE A 240 7.36 4.63 6.28
CA ILE A 240 7.98 5.11 7.53
C ILE A 240 7.92 4.04 8.62
N ALA A 241 6.76 3.41 8.81
CA ALA A 241 6.60 2.38 9.84
C ALA A 241 7.48 1.13 9.56
N ILE A 242 7.67 0.76 8.30
CA ILE A 242 8.59 -0.33 7.92
C ILE A 242 10.05 0.08 8.18
N ILE A 243 10.43 1.32 7.90
CA ILE A 243 11.77 1.85 8.23
C ILE A 243 12.03 1.74 9.73
N ASP A 244 11.12 2.28 10.55
CA ASP A 244 11.21 2.23 12.02
C ASP A 244 11.40 0.77 12.49
N TYR A 245 10.58 -0.13 11.97
CA TYR A 245 10.64 -1.56 12.28
C TYR A 245 12.00 -2.20 11.95
N VAL A 246 12.53 -1.93 10.75
CA VAL A 246 13.79 -2.52 10.28
C VAL A 246 14.98 -2.01 11.11
N ILE A 247 14.99 -0.72 11.44
CA ILE A 247 16.02 -0.11 12.28
C ILE A 247 15.97 -0.68 13.70
N ASN A 248 14.79 -0.73 14.31
CA ASN A 248 14.62 -1.30 15.64
C ASN A 248 14.97 -2.79 15.68
N LEU A 249 14.61 -3.56 14.65
CA LEU A 249 14.97 -4.97 14.57
C LEU A 249 16.49 -5.19 14.65
N GLU A 250 17.27 -4.43 13.88
CA GLU A 250 18.72 -4.57 13.93
C GLU A 250 19.33 -4.03 15.23
N ALA A 251 18.84 -2.91 15.74
CA ALA A 251 19.31 -2.33 17.00
C ALA A 251 19.09 -3.27 18.20
N THR A 252 17.90 -3.88 18.28
CA THR A 252 17.55 -4.86 19.32
C THR A 252 18.45 -6.11 19.23
N LYS A 253 18.69 -6.62 18.03
CA LYS A 253 19.59 -7.76 17.80
C LYS A 253 21.03 -7.45 18.22
N LYS A 254 21.58 -6.29 17.84
CA LYS A 254 22.95 -5.88 18.23
C LYS A 254 23.11 -5.76 19.74
N THR A 255 22.13 -5.18 20.43
CA THR A 255 22.18 -5.02 21.89
C THR A 255 22.11 -6.37 22.61
N GLU A 256 21.24 -7.29 22.17
CA GLU A 256 21.19 -8.67 22.71
C GLU A 256 22.49 -9.45 22.45
N GLN A 257 23.06 -9.33 21.25
CA GLN A 257 24.32 -9.99 20.90
C GLN A 257 25.50 -9.48 21.73
N LYS A 258 25.56 -8.18 21.99
CA LYS A 258 26.60 -7.59 22.85
C LYS A 258 26.56 -8.19 24.25
N LEU A 259 25.38 -8.21 24.88
CA LEU A 259 25.24 -8.76 26.23
C LEU A 259 25.45 -10.27 26.28
N THR A 260 25.01 -11.00 25.25
CA THR A 260 25.30 -12.44 25.10
C THR A 260 26.80 -12.69 24.99
N SER A 261 27.53 -11.87 24.24
CA SER A 261 28.99 -11.99 24.10
C SER A 261 29.70 -11.70 25.43
N GLU A 262 29.24 -10.72 26.19
CA GLU A 262 29.76 -10.44 27.54
C GLU A 262 29.54 -11.64 28.50
N ILE A 263 28.38 -12.29 28.43
CA ILE A 263 28.09 -13.51 29.21
C ILE A 263 29.01 -14.67 28.80
N ASN A 264 29.22 -14.86 27.50
CA ASN A 264 30.09 -15.91 26.97
C ASN A 264 31.54 -15.68 27.41
N ASN A 265 32.05 -14.46 27.31
CA ASN A 265 33.39 -14.09 27.77
C ASN A 265 33.58 -14.37 29.26
N LEU A 266 32.60 -14.01 30.11
CA LEU A 266 32.65 -14.33 31.54
C LEU A 266 32.60 -15.84 31.80
N SER A 267 31.84 -16.59 31.00
CA SER A 267 31.73 -18.04 31.12
C SER A 267 33.05 -18.73 30.72
N GLU A 268 33.71 -18.25 29.68
CA GLU A 268 35.06 -18.69 29.29
C GLU A 268 36.10 -18.36 30.36
N GLN A 269 36.07 -17.14 30.92
CA GLN A 269 36.95 -16.77 32.04
C GLN A 269 36.75 -17.70 33.24
N LYS A 270 35.49 -17.98 33.62
CA LYS A 270 35.18 -18.95 34.68
C LYS A 270 35.73 -20.34 34.38
N SER A 271 35.62 -20.80 33.13
CA SER A 271 36.13 -22.10 32.69
C SER A 271 37.66 -22.17 32.75
N LYS A 272 38.36 -21.12 32.29
CA LYS A 272 39.83 -21.04 32.36
C LYS A 272 40.35 -21.14 33.79
N ILE A 273 39.77 -20.36 34.71
CA ILE A 273 40.12 -20.41 36.13
C ILE A 273 39.84 -21.82 36.71
N GLY A 274 38.72 -22.44 36.33
CA GLY A 274 38.41 -23.81 36.76
C GLY A 274 39.43 -24.86 36.27
N LEU A 275 39.95 -24.70 35.06
CA LEU A 275 41.00 -25.56 34.51
C LEU A 275 42.36 -25.31 35.18
N GLU A 276 42.69 -24.06 35.50
CA GLU A 276 43.89 -23.71 36.27
C GLU A 276 43.88 -24.37 37.65
N ILE A 277 42.75 -24.29 38.37
CA ILE A 277 42.58 -24.98 39.67
C ILE A 277 42.77 -26.50 39.52
N LYS A 278 42.21 -27.10 38.47
CA LYS A 278 42.34 -28.55 38.25
C LYS A 278 43.79 -28.95 37.99
N LYS A 279 44.50 -28.18 37.16
CA LYS A 279 45.93 -28.39 36.86
C LYS A 279 46.82 -28.19 38.09
N GLU A 280 46.58 -27.15 38.89
CA GLU A 280 47.33 -26.92 40.14
C GLU A 280 47.11 -28.04 41.16
N LYS A 281 45.90 -28.61 41.23
CA LYS A 281 45.62 -29.80 42.06
C LYS A 281 46.36 -31.06 41.60
N GLU A 282 46.62 -31.19 40.29
CA GLU A 282 47.31 -32.33 39.69
C GLU A 282 48.86 -32.21 39.75
N ASN A 283 49.41 -30.99 39.81
CA ASN A 283 50.86 -30.76 39.66
C ASN A 283 51.70 -30.63 40.95
N ILE A 284 51.12 -30.65 42.16
CA ILE A 284 51.86 -30.11 43.32
C ILE A 284 51.79 -30.91 44.64
N GLN A 285 52.99 -31.27 45.11
CA GLN A 285 53.39 -31.81 46.41
C GLN A 285 53.76 -30.66 47.41
N LEU A 286 52.89 -29.64 47.58
CA LEU A 286 53.13 -28.49 48.49
C LEU A 286 52.47 -28.68 49.87
N LYS A 287 53.11 -28.09 50.89
CA LYS A 287 52.69 -28.07 52.31
C LYS A 287 51.26 -27.52 52.46
N LEU A 288 50.44 -28.21 53.27
CA LEU A 288 48.98 -28.01 53.39
C LEU A 288 48.50 -26.56 53.61
N GLN A 289 49.28 -25.68 54.26
CA GLN A 289 48.77 -24.38 54.73
C GLN A 289 48.71 -23.26 53.67
N GLU A 290 49.54 -23.28 52.63
CA GLU A 290 49.46 -22.31 51.52
C GLU A 290 48.36 -22.67 50.51
N LYS A 291 47.96 -23.95 50.50
CA LYS A 291 46.92 -24.52 49.64
C LYS A 291 45.52 -23.97 49.97
N ASP A 292 45.23 -23.75 51.25
CA ASP A 292 43.89 -23.33 51.68
C ASP A 292 43.63 -21.84 51.35
N LYS A 293 44.62 -20.96 51.53
CA LYS A 293 44.49 -19.53 51.20
C LYS A 293 44.38 -19.24 49.69
N LEU A 294 45.21 -19.91 48.87
CA LEU A 294 45.18 -19.74 47.42
C LEU A 294 43.86 -20.27 46.81
N ASN A 295 43.35 -21.38 47.34
CA ASN A 295 42.05 -21.91 46.95
C ASN A 295 40.94 -20.93 47.34
N GLU A 296 40.95 -20.37 48.55
CA GLU A 296 39.88 -19.47 49.02
C GLU A 296 39.75 -18.20 48.16
N GLU A 297 40.87 -17.55 47.80
CA GLU A 297 40.86 -16.38 46.92
C GLU A 297 40.36 -16.71 45.50
N THR A 298 40.75 -17.87 44.97
CA THR A 298 40.36 -18.30 43.62
C THR A 298 38.89 -18.74 43.59
N TYR A 299 38.39 -19.40 44.64
CA TYR A 299 36.96 -19.67 44.81
C TYR A 299 36.14 -18.38 44.92
N LYS A 300 36.61 -17.38 45.68
CA LYS A 300 35.97 -16.04 45.73
C LYS A 300 35.93 -15.36 44.36
N LYS A 301 36.97 -15.52 43.52
CA LYS A 301 36.98 -15.01 42.13
C LYS A 301 35.94 -15.73 41.26
N ILE A 302 35.86 -17.07 41.34
CA ILE A 302 34.84 -17.86 40.62
C ILE A 302 33.42 -17.48 41.05
N GLU A 303 33.20 -17.29 42.34
CA GLU A 303 31.91 -16.90 42.90
C GLU A 303 31.48 -15.52 42.38
N LYS A 304 32.39 -14.53 42.43
CA LYS A 304 32.15 -13.20 41.85
C LYS A 304 31.82 -13.24 40.36
N ILE A 305 32.53 -14.06 39.57
CA ILE A 305 32.23 -14.21 38.13
C ILE A 305 30.89 -14.90 37.93
N SER A 306 30.57 -15.92 38.74
CA SER A 306 29.30 -16.64 38.68
C SER A 306 28.12 -15.71 38.97
N GLN A 307 28.24 -14.87 39.99
CA GLN A 307 27.23 -13.87 40.32
C GLN A 307 27.04 -12.87 39.17
N LYS A 308 28.13 -12.34 38.59
CA LYS A 308 28.06 -11.46 37.41
C LYS A 308 27.40 -12.11 36.20
N ILE A 309 27.63 -13.41 35.98
CA ILE A 309 26.96 -14.16 34.90
C ILE A 309 25.46 -14.24 35.17
N VAL A 310 25.04 -14.54 36.40
CA VAL A 310 23.62 -14.60 36.79
C VAL A 310 22.97 -13.23 36.60
N GLU A 311 23.57 -12.16 37.11
CA GLU A 311 23.10 -10.78 36.95
C GLU A 311 22.91 -10.41 35.48
N LYS A 312 23.93 -10.66 34.63
CA LYS A 312 23.84 -10.37 33.20
C LYS A 312 22.81 -11.22 32.46
N LYS A 313 22.58 -12.47 32.87
CA LYS A 313 21.52 -13.32 32.31
C LYS A 313 20.14 -12.77 32.63
N VAL A 314 19.93 -12.28 33.86
CA VAL A 314 18.69 -11.59 34.25
C VAL A 314 18.52 -10.33 33.38
N SER A 315 19.54 -9.48 33.27
CA SER A 315 19.49 -8.30 32.41
C SER A 315 19.25 -8.63 30.93
N LEU A 316 19.76 -9.75 30.43
CA LEU A 316 19.52 -10.20 29.05
C LEU A 316 18.05 -10.57 28.85
N GLU A 317 17.43 -11.22 29.84
CA GLU A 317 16.03 -11.61 29.73
C GLU A 317 15.10 -10.38 29.81
N GLU A 318 15.39 -9.44 30.70
CA GLU A 318 14.71 -8.14 30.74
C GLU A 318 14.85 -7.37 29.42
N LEU A 319 16.06 -7.35 28.85
CA LEU A 319 16.34 -6.71 27.57
C LEU A 319 15.53 -7.37 26.44
N LYS A 320 15.49 -8.71 26.37
CA LYS A 320 14.70 -9.45 25.37
C LYS A 320 13.21 -9.13 25.51
N GLN A 321 12.70 -9.03 26.74
CA GLN A 321 11.30 -8.66 26.97
C GLN A 321 11.00 -7.25 26.45
N LYS A 322 11.86 -6.27 26.79
CA LYS A 322 11.74 -4.89 26.30
C LYS A 322 11.83 -4.81 24.77
N ASN A 323 12.81 -5.48 24.17
CA ASN A 323 12.99 -5.54 22.72
C ASN A 323 11.78 -6.19 22.03
N SER A 324 11.24 -7.26 22.61
CA SER A 324 10.02 -7.91 22.13
C SER A 324 8.82 -6.96 22.12
N GLN A 325 8.68 -6.12 23.15
CA GLN A 325 7.62 -5.10 23.22
C GLN A 325 7.78 -4.02 22.15
N ILE A 326 9.01 -3.50 21.94
CA ILE A 326 9.29 -2.52 20.88
C ILE A 326 8.87 -3.08 19.51
N LEU A 327 9.36 -4.27 19.18
CA LEU A 327 9.05 -4.90 17.89
C LEU A 327 7.56 -5.25 17.75
N ARG A 328 6.88 -5.60 18.85
CA ARG A 328 5.43 -5.81 18.84
C ARG A 328 4.68 -4.52 18.49
N LEU A 329 5.08 -3.38 19.06
CA LEU A 329 4.46 -2.09 18.77
C LEU A 329 4.68 -1.67 17.31
N ASP A 330 5.90 -1.86 16.79
CA ASP A 330 6.22 -1.59 15.39
C ASP A 330 5.37 -2.44 14.44
N VAL A 331 5.28 -3.75 14.70
CA VAL A 331 4.44 -4.66 13.89
C VAL A 331 2.97 -4.23 13.96
N LYS A 332 2.46 -3.88 15.15
CA LYS A 332 1.08 -3.40 15.29
C LYS A 332 0.85 -2.14 14.45
N LYS A 333 1.73 -1.15 14.53
CA LYS A 333 1.65 0.10 13.76
C LYS A 333 1.60 -0.16 12.26
N ILE A 334 2.45 -1.05 11.74
CA ILE A 334 2.41 -1.43 10.32
C ILE A 334 1.07 -2.10 9.98
N ILE A 335 0.59 -3.01 10.82
CA ILE A 335 -0.65 -3.75 10.56
C ILE A 335 -1.87 -2.83 10.56
N ASP A 336 -1.94 -1.85 11.45
CA ASP A 336 -3.02 -0.87 11.49
C ASP A 336 -3.04 -0.02 10.20
N PHE A 337 -1.87 0.40 9.70
CA PHE A 337 -1.78 1.09 8.42
C PHE A 337 -2.12 0.18 7.23
N LEU A 338 -1.69 -1.09 7.25
CA LEU A 338 -2.03 -2.06 6.21
C LEU A 338 -3.52 -2.36 6.19
N ALA A 339 -4.18 -2.47 7.34
CA ALA A 339 -5.62 -2.64 7.44
C ALA A 339 -6.35 -1.44 6.83
N SER A 340 -5.88 -0.23 7.13
CA SER A 340 -6.42 1.00 6.55
C SER A 340 -6.23 1.02 5.02
N PHE A 341 -5.03 0.70 4.53
CA PHE A 341 -4.73 0.68 3.10
C PHE A 341 -5.58 -0.36 2.39
N PHE A 342 -5.53 -1.63 2.81
CA PHE A 342 -6.25 -2.72 2.14
C PHE A 342 -7.78 -2.60 2.18
N ASP A 343 -8.34 -1.66 2.94
CA ASP A 343 -9.77 -1.44 3.02
C ASP A 343 -10.33 -1.10 1.62
N PRO A 344 -11.28 -1.89 1.09
CA PRO A 344 -11.86 -1.64 -0.22
C PRO A 344 -12.53 -0.27 -0.35
N ILE A 345 -12.88 0.37 0.77
CA ILE A 345 -13.40 1.74 0.81
C ILE A 345 -12.42 2.76 0.18
N LEU A 346 -11.12 2.52 0.26
CA LEU A 346 -10.08 3.42 -0.24
C LEU A 346 -9.59 3.10 -1.65
N HIS A 347 -9.93 1.91 -2.17
CA HIS A 347 -9.34 1.43 -3.41
C HIS A 347 -10.27 1.39 -4.62
N TYR A 348 -11.58 1.57 -4.44
CA TYR A 348 -12.56 1.22 -5.46
C TYR A 348 -12.29 1.72 -6.90
N SER A 349 -12.15 0.75 -7.80
CA SER A 349 -12.74 0.78 -9.15
C SER A 349 -13.69 -0.43 -9.30
N ILE A 350 -14.56 -0.37 -10.30
CA ILE A 350 -15.96 -0.77 -10.18
C ILE A 350 -16.26 -2.13 -10.86
N LYS A 351 -15.27 -2.83 -11.43
CA LYS A 351 -15.48 -4.14 -12.06
C LYS A 351 -14.53 -5.18 -11.48
N SER A 352 -14.90 -6.46 -11.56
CA SER A 352 -14.09 -7.60 -11.10
C SER A 352 -12.65 -7.65 -11.59
N ASP A 353 -12.34 -6.86 -12.62
CA ASP A 353 -11.05 -6.81 -13.30
C ASP A 353 -10.25 -5.54 -12.92
N TYR A 354 -10.87 -4.55 -12.26
CA TYR A 354 -10.31 -3.23 -11.92
C TYR A 354 -10.81 -2.78 -10.55
N VAL A 355 -10.06 -3.09 -9.50
CA VAL A 355 -10.43 -2.69 -8.13
C VAL A 355 -9.46 -1.70 -7.52
N PHE A 356 -8.49 -1.21 -8.30
CA PHE A 356 -7.48 -0.26 -7.87
C PHE A 356 -7.63 1.07 -8.60
N GLN A 357 -7.54 2.16 -7.85
CA GLN A 357 -7.38 3.51 -8.40
C GLN A 357 -5.92 3.71 -8.83
N ASN A 358 -5.66 3.56 -10.12
CA ASN A 358 -4.38 3.89 -10.75
C ASN A 358 -4.55 5.17 -11.58
N GLU A 359 -3.66 6.14 -11.43
CA GLU A 359 -3.67 7.41 -12.17
C GLU A 359 -2.26 7.70 -12.70
N ILE A 360 -2.07 7.52 -14.01
CA ILE A 360 -0.76 7.58 -14.64
C ILE A 360 -0.20 9.00 -14.61
N ASN A 361 -1.05 10.01 -14.85
CA ASN A 361 -0.64 11.41 -14.90
C ASN A 361 -0.14 11.89 -13.53
N LEU A 362 -0.69 11.32 -12.46
CA LEU A 362 -0.28 11.61 -11.09
C LEU A 362 0.75 10.60 -10.54
N ARG A 363 1.21 9.66 -11.37
CA ARG A 363 2.15 8.57 -10.98
C ARG A 363 1.66 7.81 -9.73
N VAL A 364 0.37 7.48 -9.74
CA VAL A 364 -0.32 6.71 -8.70
C VAL A 364 -0.60 5.32 -9.23
N ASN A 365 -0.06 4.32 -8.56
CA ASN A 365 -0.25 2.92 -8.91
C ASN A 365 -0.60 2.12 -7.65
N ASN A 366 -1.86 2.24 -7.22
CA ASN A 366 -2.33 1.58 -6.00
C ASN A 366 -2.35 0.06 -6.13
N GLN A 367 -2.47 -0.49 -7.35
CA GLN A 367 -2.32 -1.92 -7.59
C GLN A 367 -0.91 -2.40 -7.23
N LEU A 368 0.13 -1.67 -7.68
CA LEU A 368 1.52 -1.96 -7.34
C LEU A 368 1.76 -1.82 -5.83
N ALA A 369 1.29 -0.73 -5.22
CA ALA A 369 1.38 -0.51 -3.78
C ALA A 369 0.75 -1.65 -3.00
N PHE A 370 -0.47 -2.06 -3.37
CA PHE A 370 -1.15 -3.19 -2.75
C PHE A 370 -0.33 -4.47 -2.89
N SER A 371 0.16 -4.78 -4.08
CA SER A 371 0.99 -5.97 -4.33
C SER A 371 2.25 -5.99 -3.45
N LYS A 372 3.00 -4.90 -3.41
CA LYS A 372 4.22 -4.76 -2.60
C LYS A 372 3.95 -4.88 -1.10
N PHE A 373 2.90 -4.22 -0.61
CA PHE A 373 2.51 -4.30 0.79
C PHE A 373 1.99 -5.68 1.17
N PHE A 374 1.22 -6.34 0.30
CA PHE A 374 0.73 -7.70 0.51
C PHE A 374 1.87 -8.72 0.54
N GLU A 375 2.84 -8.57 -0.38
CA GLU A 375 4.06 -9.37 -0.42
C GLU A 375 4.87 -9.20 0.87
N PHE A 376 5.11 -7.95 1.28
CA PHE A 376 5.82 -7.64 2.53
C PHE A 376 5.11 -8.25 3.74
N PHE A 377 3.79 -8.08 3.84
CA PHE A 377 2.98 -8.65 4.90
C PHE A 377 3.15 -10.18 4.98
N THR A 378 3.00 -10.86 3.84
CA THR A 378 3.04 -12.32 3.76
C THR A 378 4.42 -12.87 4.10
N LYS A 379 5.48 -12.27 3.57
CA LYS A 379 6.88 -12.70 3.79
C LYS A 379 7.38 -12.35 5.20
N ASN A 380 7.11 -11.13 5.67
CA ASN A 380 7.80 -10.56 6.83
C ASN A 380 6.96 -10.47 8.11
N LEU A 381 5.63 -10.32 8.02
CA LEU A 381 4.79 -10.03 9.19
C LEU A 381 3.92 -11.20 9.63
N LYS A 382 3.44 -12.04 8.71
CA LYS A 382 2.48 -13.12 8.99
C LYS A 382 2.87 -14.02 10.18
N LYS A 383 4.14 -14.41 10.29
CA LYS A 383 4.65 -15.23 11.42
C LYS A 383 4.73 -14.43 12.73
N LYS A 384 5.01 -13.12 12.64
CA LYS A 384 5.15 -12.22 13.80
C LYS A 384 3.80 -11.96 14.47
N LEU A 385 2.71 -11.97 13.71
CA LEU A 385 1.36 -11.84 14.28
C LEU A 385 1.06 -12.91 15.33
N LYS A 386 1.34 -14.17 15.00
CA LYS A 386 1.19 -15.28 15.95
C LYS A 386 2.12 -15.12 17.15
N LYS A 387 3.39 -14.76 16.91
CA LYS A 387 4.39 -14.54 17.97
C LYS A 387 3.94 -13.46 18.97
N TYR A 388 3.33 -12.39 18.47
CA TYR A 388 2.96 -11.21 19.28
C TYR A 388 1.49 -11.16 19.69
N ASN A 389 0.72 -12.20 19.38
CA ASN A 389 -0.74 -12.24 19.56
C ASN A 389 -1.42 -10.97 19.00
N LEU A 390 -1.18 -10.70 17.73
CA LEU A 390 -1.76 -9.59 16.99
C LEU A 390 -2.72 -10.11 15.92
N GLU A 391 -3.79 -9.37 15.70
CA GLU A 391 -4.73 -9.65 14.62
C GLU A 391 -4.09 -9.36 13.25
N SER A 392 -4.60 -10.04 12.21
CA SER A 392 -4.19 -9.75 10.83
C SER A 392 -4.89 -8.49 10.31
N PRO A 393 -4.33 -7.78 9.32
CA PRO A 393 -5.00 -6.61 8.74
C PRO A 393 -6.37 -6.99 8.16
N PHE A 394 -6.50 -8.20 7.61
CA PHE A 394 -7.76 -8.75 7.10
C PHE A 394 -8.78 -9.10 8.20
N SER A 395 -8.31 -9.45 9.39
CA SER A 395 -9.17 -9.70 10.55
C SER A 395 -9.76 -8.40 11.08
N ILE A 396 -8.92 -7.36 11.19
CA ILE A 396 -9.30 -6.02 11.66
C ILE A 396 -10.42 -5.42 10.79
N MET A 397 -10.34 -5.60 9.46
CA MET A 397 -11.35 -5.11 8.52
C MET A 397 -12.69 -5.88 8.56
N GLY A 398 -12.71 -7.07 9.15
CA GLY A 398 -13.88 -7.94 9.21
C GLY A 398 -14.10 -8.81 7.96
N GLU A 399 -14.90 -9.85 8.15
CA GLU A 399 -15.07 -10.95 7.18
C GLU A 399 -15.63 -10.50 5.83
N LYS A 400 -16.63 -9.61 5.82
CA LYS A 400 -17.25 -9.12 4.58
C LYS A 400 -16.18 -8.53 3.65
N LYS A 401 -15.39 -7.56 4.15
CA LYS A 401 -14.32 -6.90 3.38
C LYS A 401 -13.20 -7.85 2.97
N ARG A 402 -12.88 -8.86 3.80
CA ARG A 402 -11.91 -9.91 3.44
C ARG A 402 -12.36 -10.72 2.21
N ILE A 403 -13.60 -11.21 2.20
CA ILE A 403 -14.14 -12.02 1.08
C ILE A 403 -14.06 -11.25 -0.24
N ILE A 404 -14.34 -9.95 -0.17
CA ILE A 404 -14.23 -9.02 -1.29
C ILE A 404 -12.79 -8.95 -1.82
N ILE A 405 -11.81 -8.77 -0.93
CA ILE A 405 -10.41 -8.67 -1.31
C ILE A 405 -9.97 -9.98 -1.98
N GLU A 406 -10.34 -11.11 -1.40
CA GLU A 406 -10.05 -12.45 -1.94
C GLU A 406 -10.67 -12.66 -3.32
N LYS A 407 -11.92 -12.20 -3.53
CA LYS A 407 -12.64 -12.40 -4.78
C LYS A 407 -12.17 -11.47 -5.90
N TYR A 408 -11.78 -10.23 -5.60
CA TYR A 408 -11.49 -9.23 -6.63
C TYR A 408 -10.09 -8.67 -6.63
N PHE A 409 -9.48 -8.42 -5.47
CA PHE A 409 -8.19 -7.73 -5.39
C PHE A 409 -7.03 -8.70 -5.65
N ILE A 410 -7.03 -9.83 -4.96
CA ILE A 410 -5.95 -10.82 -5.03
C ILE A 410 -5.76 -11.38 -6.47
N PRO A 411 -6.82 -11.69 -7.25
CA PRO A 411 -6.64 -12.17 -8.62
C PRO A 411 -6.00 -11.17 -9.59
N ILE A 412 -5.97 -9.88 -9.24
CA ILE A 412 -5.50 -8.79 -10.11
C ILE A 412 -4.03 -8.43 -9.85
N ILE A 413 -3.51 -8.68 -8.64
CA ILE A 413 -2.10 -8.45 -8.29
C ILE A 413 -1.20 -9.60 -8.74
#